data_AF-A0A0P9DPD5-F1
#
_entry.id   AF-A0A0P9DPD5-F1
#
_cell.length_a   1.000
_cell.length_b   1.000
_cell.length_c   1.000
_cell.angle_alpha   90.00
_cell.angle_beta   90.00
_cell.angle_gamma   90.00
#
_symmetry.space_group_name_H-M   'P 1'
#
loop_
_entity.id
_entity.type
_entity.pdbx_description
1 polymer ?
#
loop_
_entity_poly.entity_id
_entity_poly.type
_entity_poly.pdbx_seq_one_letter_code
_entity_poly.pdbx_strand_id
1 'polypeptide(L)'
;MRAVKKSRQVACTLPVRTYEKIGRLIEDGMFLNYSDFARTAIENELARMGAMNLIEIKDYTLEEAKKLILEYLQNHGGEVLPSDIADHYGMELDICFKAVKALVEERKVEEAS
;
A
#
# COMPACT_ATOMS: atom_id res chain seq x y z
N MET A 1 16.56 5.90 -11.14
CA MET A 1 17.03 4.93 -10.11
C MET A 1 15.86 4.05 -9.71
N ARG A 2 15.99 2.71 -9.76
CA ARG A 2 14.93 1.80 -9.30
C ARG A 2 14.82 1.90 -7.78
N ALA A 3 13.67 2.29 -7.25
CA ALA A 3 13.42 2.28 -5.81
C ALA A 3 13.59 0.85 -5.29
N VAL A 4 14.59 0.62 -4.43
CA VAL A 4 14.79 -0.68 -3.78
C VAL A 4 13.69 -0.81 -2.73
N LYS A 5 12.71 -1.68 -2.99
CA LYS A 5 11.65 -1.98 -2.03
C LYS A 5 12.30 -2.57 -0.78
N LYS A 6 12.36 -1.80 0.32
CA LYS A 6 12.92 -2.28 1.60
C LYS A 6 12.08 -3.48 2.06
N SER A 7 12.71 -4.65 2.19
CA SER A 7 12.08 -5.86 2.71
C SER A 7 12.75 -6.28 4.02
N ARG A 8 12.00 -6.97 4.88
CA ARG A 8 12.50 -7.58 6.11
C ARG A 8 12.01 -9.03 6.18
N GLN A 9 12.79 -9.89 6.83
CA GLN A 9 12.48 -11.29 6.99
C GLN A 9 11.95 -11.58 8.40
N VAL A 10 10.96 -12.46 8.48
CA VAL A 10 10.47 -13.05 9.73
C VAL A 10 10.76 -14.56 9.67
N ALA A 11 11.33 -15.12 10.73
CA ALA A 11 11.63 -16.55 10.85
C ALA A 11 10.89 -17.13 12.07
N CYS A 12 10.39 -18.35 11.94
CA CYS A 12 9.75 -19.07 13.04
C CYS A 12 10.03 -20.58 12.97
N THR A 13 9.99 -21.25 14.12
CA THR A 13 10.09 -22.71 14.23
C THR A 13 8.69 -23.31 14.34
N LEU A 14 8.42 -24.35 13.56
CA LEU A 14 7.12 -25.02 13.54
C LEU A 14 7.21 -26.45 14.10
N PRO A 15 6.16 -26.95 14.77
CA PRO A 15 6.04 -28.38 15.03
C PRO A 15 6.08 -29.18 13.72
N VAL A 16 6.73 -30.35 13.75
CA VAL A 16 6.90 -31.23 12.56
C VAL A 16 5.56 -31.49 11.86
N ARG A 17 4.52 -31.82 12.62
CA ARG A 17 3.17 -32.06 12.06
C ARG A 17 2.59 -30.86 11.32
N THR A 18 2.90 -29.64 11.76
CA THR A 18 2.43 -28.42 11.10
C THR A 18 3.20 -28.19 9.81
N TYR A 19 4.52 -28.40 9.84
CA TYR A 19 5.37 -28.33 8.65
C TYR A 19 4.90 -29.31 7.56
N GLU A 20 4.65 -30.58 7.93
CA GLU A 20 4.15 -31.60 7.01
C GLU A 20 2.78 -31.27 6.42
N LYS A 21 1.87 -30.69 7.22
CA LYS A 21 0.56 -30.24 6.71
C LYS A 21 0.71 -29.17 5.64
N ILE A 22 1.61 -28.21 5.83
CA ILE A 22 1.90 -27.18 4.81
C ILE A 22 2.48 -27.83 3.56
N GLY A 23 3.39 -28.80 3.72
CA GLY A 23 3.96 -29.58 2.61
C GLY A 23 2.90 -30.21 1.72
N ARG A 24 1.88 -30.86 2.31
CA ARG A 24 0.78 -31.45 1.54
C ARG A 24 -0.02 -30.43 0.72
N LEU A 25 -0.28 -29.25 1.29
CA LEU A 25 -0.99 -28.19 0.56
C LEU A 25 -0.18 -27.68 -0.64
N ILE A 26 1.15 -27.70 -0.55
CA ILE A 26 2.06 -27.35 -1.65
C ILE A 26 2.06 -28.47 -2.70
N GLU A 27 2.12 -29.74 -2.28
CA GLU A 27 2.03 -30.91 -3.16
C GLU A 27 0.71 -30.94 -3.94
N ASP A 28 -0.39 -30.55 -3.29
CA ASP A 28 -1.72 -30.42 -3.89
C ASP A 28 -1.84 -29.18 -4.81
N GLY A 29 -0.78 -28.39 -4.95
CA GLY A 29 -0.73 -27.21 -5.83
C GLY A 29 -1.49 -25.99 -5.31
N MET A 30 -1.90 -25.98 -4.04
CA MET A 30 -2.63 -24.84 -3.44
C MET A 30 -1.70 -23.65 -3.14
N PHE A 31 -0.41 -23.91 -2.94
CA PHE A 31 0.62 -22.90 -2.69
C PHE A 31 1.90 -23.23 -3.44
N LEU A 32 2.68 -22.21 -3.79
CA LEU A 32 3.91 -22.39 -4.56
C LEU A 32 5.06 -22.97 -3.73
N ASN A 33 5.14 -22.59 -2.46
CA ASN A 33 6.15 -23.03 -1.50
C ASN A 33 5.76 -22.58 -0.07
N TYR A 34 6.61 -22.90 0.91
CA TYR A 34 6.39 -22.53 2.32
C TYR A 34 6.38 -21.01 2.55
N SER A 35 7.17 -20.23 1.81
CA SER A 35 7.19 -18.77 1.94
C SER A 35 5.93 -18.12 1.37
N ASP A 36 5.39 -18.67 0.29
CA ASP A 36 4.10 -18.29 -0.27
C ASP A 36 2.98 -18.51 0.74
N PHE A 37 2.88 -19.73 1.29
CA PHE A 37 1.95 -20.05 2.38
C PHE A 37 2.08 -19.09 3.56
N ALA A 38 3.31 -18.87 4.06
CA ALA A 38 3.55 -18.02 5.22
C ALA A 38 3.13 -16.57 4.95
N ARG A 39 3.42 -16.02 3.76
CA ARG A 39 3.04 -14.67 3.38
C ARG A 39 1.52 -14.53 3.36
N THR A 40 0.83 -15.43 2.67
CA THR A 40 -0.64 -15.44 2.59
C THR A 40 -1.28 -15.59 3.97
N ALA A 41 -0.73 -16.44 4.83
CA ALA A 41 -1.23 -16.60 6.20
C ALA A 41 -1.07 -15.33 7.04
N ILE A 42 0.07 -14.64 6.92
CA ILE A 42 0.33 -13.36 7.60
C ILE A 42 -0.62 -12.27 7.08
N GLU A 43 -0.76 -12.12 5.76
CA GLU A 43 -1.66 -11.14 5.14
C GLU A 43 -3.12 -11.37 5.57
N ASN A 44 -3.58 -12.62 5.56
CA ASN A 44 -4.93 -12.97 6.00
C ASN A 44 -5.15 -12.71 7.50
N GLU A 45 -4.14 -12.89 8.35
CA GLU A 45 -4.27 -12.58 9.78
C GLU A 45 -4.31 -11.07 10.00
N LEU A 46 -3.45 -10.30 9.34
CA LEU A 46 -3.51 -8.84 9.38
C LEU A 46 -4.87 -8.32 8.90
N ALA A 47 -5.43 -8.94 7.85
CA ALA A 47 -6.75 -8.64 7.35
C ALA A 47 -7.84 -8.88 8.40
N ARG A 48 -7.83 -10.08 9.00
CA ARG A 48 -8.79 -10.45 10.07
C ARG A 48 -8.71 -9.54 11.28
N MET A 49 -7.51 -9.10 11.65
CA MET A 49 -7.29 -8.23 12.79
C MET A 49 -7.60 -6.75 12.52
N GLY A 50 -8.04 -6.39 11.30
CA GLY A 50 -8.21 -4.99 10.89
C GLY A 50 -6.90 -4.20 10.87
N ALA A 51 -5.77 -4.91 10.85
CA ALA A 51 -4.42 -4.37 10.75
C ALA A 51 -3.94 -4.25 9.29
N MET A 52 -4.75 -4.69 8.32
CA MET A 52 -4.74 -4.06 7.01
C MET A 52 -5.31 -2.67 7.22
N ASN A 53 -4.47 -1.64 7.09
CA ASN A 53 -4.82 -0.24 7.29
C ASN A 53 -6.26 0.03 6.80
N LEU A 54 -7.23 0.06 7.73
CA LEU A 54 -8.47 0.76 7.48
C LEU A 54 -8.04 2.22 7.52
N ILE A 55 -7.70 2.74 6.35
CA ILE A 55 -7.37 4.15 6.21
C ILE A 55 -8.64 4.88 6.60
N GLU A 56 -8.64 5.50 7.78
CA GLU A 56 -9.73 6.35 8.23
C GLU A 56 -9.83 7.48 7.20
N ILE A 57 -10.87 7.41 6.38
CA ILE A 57 -11.15 8.43 5.38
C ILE A 57 -11.55 9.69 6.13
N LYS A 58 -10.74 10.73 5.99
CA LYS A 58 -10.99 12.05 6.53
C LYS A 58 -11.63 12.92 5.45
N ASP A 59 -12.62 13.70 5.88
CA ASP A 59 -13.19 14.73 5.03
C ASP A 59 -12.18 15.87 4.88
N TYR A 60 -11.80 16.14 3.63
CA TYR A 60 -10.94 17.25 3.26
C TYR A 60 -11.70 18.19 2.33
N THR A 61 -11.54 19.50 2.57
CA THR A 61 -11.91 20.48 1.54
C THR A 61 -10.92 20.42 0.38
N LEU A 62 -11.34 20.94 -0.79
CA LEU A 62 -10.48 21.00 -1.97
C LEU A 62 -9.16 21.75 -1.70
N GLU A 63 -9.22 22.85 -0.95
CA GLU A 63 -8.03 23.66 -0.66
C GLU A 63 -7.08 22.98 0.34
N GLU A 64 -7.61 22.26 1.33
CA GLU A 64 -6.79 21.43 2.22
C GLU A 64 -6.10 20.30 1.45
N ALA A 65 -6.84 19.63 0.56
CA ALA A 65 -6.30 18.57 -0.27
C ALA A 65 -5.17 19.07 -1.17
N LYS A 66 -5.34 20.22 -1.83
CA LYS A 66 -4.29 20.86 -2.63
C LYS A 66 -3.02 21.13 -1.82
N LYS A 67 -3.16 21.68 -0.61
CA LYS A 67 -2.03 21.97 0.27
C LYS A 67 -1.24 20.70 0.63
N LEU A 68 -1.96 19.64 1.02
CA LEU A 68 -1.36 18.36 1.40
C LEU A 68 -0.68 17.66 0.22
N ILE A 69 -1.28 17.72 -0.98
CA ILE A 69 -0.65 17.19 -2.20
C ILE A 69 0.68 17.91 -2.47
N LEU A 70 0.71 19.24 -2.41
CA LEU A 70 1.95 20.00 -2.62
C LEU A 70 3.01 19.66 -1.57
N GLU A 71 2.61 19.53 -0.30
CA GLU A 71 3.50 19.11 0.79
C GLU A 71 4.06 17.70 0.54
N TYR A 72 3.23 16.77 0.08
CA TYR A 72 3.66 15.42 -0.25
C TYR A 72 4.69 15.41 -1.39
N LEU A 73 4.42 16.13 -2.48
CA LEU A 73 5.31 16.23 -3.63
C LEU A 73 6.66 16.90 -3.30
N GLN A 74 6.65 17.87 -2.38
CA GLN A 74 7.91 18.47 -1.89
C GLN A 74 8.77 17.46 -1.12
N ASN A 75 8.13 16.55 -0.39
CA ASN A 75 8.81 15.54 0.43
C ASN A 75 9.13 14.25 -0.34
N HIS A 76 8.45 14.01 -1.47
CA HIS A 76 8.59 12.81 -2.30
C HIS A 76 8.94 13.22 -3.73
N GLY A 77 10.24 13.18 -4.05
CA GLY A 77 10.71 13.46 -5.41
C GLY A 77 10.36 12.35 -6.40
N GLY A 78 10.11 12.72 -7.65
CA GLY A 78 9.81 11.81 -8.74
C GLY A 78 8.33 11.74 -9.10
N GLU A 79 7.96 10.73 -9.87
CA GLU A 79 6.57 10.47 -10.27
C GLU A 79 5.79 9.92 -9.09
N VAL A 80 4.65 10.51 -8.78
CA VAL A 80 3.79 10.14 -7.66
C VAL A 80 2.38 9.87 -8.19
N LEU A 81 1.81 8.73 -7.80
CA LEU A 81 0.41 8.42 -8.14
C LEU A 81 -0.53 9.14 -7.16
N PRO A 82 -1.64 9.73 -7.63
CA PRO A 82 -2.65 10.32 -6.75
C PRO A 82 -3.19 9.35 -5.69
N SER A 83 -3.28 8.06 -6.00
CA SER A 83 -3.68 7.01 -5.04
C SER A 83 -2.73 6.89 -3.85
N ASP A 84 -1.42 7.03 -4.08
CA ASP A 84 -0.42 6.94 -3.00
C ASP A 84 -0.54 8.14 -2.04
N ILE A 85 -0.91 9.30 -2.58
CA ILE A 85 -1.17 10.51 -1.79
C ILE A 85 -2.47 10.35 -0.99
N ALA A 86 -3.52 9.84 -1.63
CA ALA A 86 -4.81 9.57 -1.01
C ALA A 86 -4.65 8.61 0.19
N ASP A 87 -3.91 7.53 -0.02
CA ASP A 87 -3.63 6.55 1.02
C ASP A 87 -2.78 7.13 2.16
N HIS A 88 -1.78 7.96 1.84
CA HIS A 88 -0.90 8.56 2.85
C HIS A 88 -1.65 9.48 3.82
N TYR A 89 -2.58 10.29 3.33
CA TYR A 89 -3.33 11.23 4.17
C TYR A 89 -4.67 10.69 4.66
N GLY A 90 -5.11 9.53 4.16
CA GLY A 90 -6.48 9.07 4.35
C GLY A 90 -7.51 9.99 3.72
N MET A 91 -7.22 10.43 2.51
CA MET A 91 -8.07 11.31 1.73
C MET A 91 -8.93 10.49 0.77
N GLU A 92 -10.18 10.88 0.56
CA GLU A 92 -10.99 10.27 -0.50
C GLU A 92 -10.30 10.40 -1.86
N LEU A 93 -10.30 9.32 -2.63
CA LEU A 93 -9.62 9.31 -3.92
C LEU A 93 -10.22 10.36 -4.89
N ASP A 94 -11.54 10.58 -4.83
CA ASP A 94 -12.22 11.58 -5.66
C ASP A 94 -11.78 13.02 -5.33
N ILE A 95 -11.67 13.40 -4.06
CA ILE A 95 -11.17 14.74 -3.69
C ILE A 95 -9.69 14.89 -4.06
N CYS A 96 -8.89 13.82 -3.93
CA CYS A 96 -7.50 13.83 -4.36
C CYS A 96 -7.38 14.11 -5.87
N PHE A 97 -8.12 13.39 -6.71
CA PHE A 97 -8.13 13.62 -8.16
C PHE A 97 -8.59 15.03 -8.53
N LYS A 98 -9.66 15.53 -7.89
CA LYS A 98 -10.14 16.91 -8.10
C LYS A 98 -9.06 17.94 -7.75
N ALA A 99 -8.37 17.75 -6.64
CA ALA A 99 -7.30 18.64 -6.21
C ALA A 99 -6.09 18.59 -7.15
N VAL A 100 -5.65 17.39 -7.57
CA VAL A 100 -4.55 17.24 -8.55
C VAL A 100 -4.91 17.94 -9.86
N LYS A 101 -6.10 17.70 -10.41
CA LYS A 101 -6.54 18.35 -11.66
C LYS A 101 -6.53 19.88 -11.54
N ALA A 102 -7.04 20.41 -10.43
CA ALA A 102 -7.01 21.85 -10.19
C ALA A 102 -5.57 22.38 -10.06
N LEU A 103 -4.64 21.65 -9.44
CA LEU A 103 -3.23 22.05 -9.36
C LEU A 103 -2.53 22.02 -10.73
N VAL A 104 -2.89 21.09 -11.61
CA VAL A 104 -2.41 21.05 -13.00
C VAL A 104 -2.92 22.27 -13.76
N GLU A 105 -4.21 22.58 -13.65
CA GLU A 105 -4.81 23.79 -14.25
C GLU A 105 -4.17 25.08 -13.72
N GLU A 106 -3.81 25.12 -12.44
CA GLU A 106 -3.05 26.20 -11.79
C GLU A 106 -1.55 26.23 -12.14
N ARG A 107 -1.05 25.25 -12.91
CA ARG A 107 0.37 25.06 -13.27
C ARG A 107 1.31 24.92 -12.07
N LYS A 108 0.82 24.35 -10.97
CA LYS A 108 1.62 24.06 -9.78
C LYS A 108 2.23 22.65 -9.79
N VAL A 109 1.63 21.74 -10.56
CA VAL A 109 2.09 20.36 -10.76
C VAL A 109 1.95 20.01 -12.24
N GLU A 110 2.69 19.00 -12.70
CA GLU A 110 2.70 18.53 -14.09
C GLU A 110 2.31 17.04 -14.14
N GLU A 111 1.59 16.64 -15.18
CA GLU A 111 1.32 15.22 -15.44
C GLU A 111 2.58 14.55 -15.98
N ALA A 112 2.99 13.44 -15.35
CA ALA A 112 4.07 12.62 -15.87
C ALA A 112 3.62 11.94 -17.18
N SER A 113 4.47 12.02 -18.22
CA SER A 113 4.21 11.53 -19.58
C SER A 113 4.72 10.11 -19.79
#